data_AF-A0A0C2H2Q1-F1
#
_entry.id   AF-A0A0C2H2Q1-F1
#
_cell.length_a   1.000
_cell.length_b   1.000
_cell.length_c   1.000
_cell.angle_alpha   90.00
_cell.angle_beta   90.00
_cell.angle_gamma   90.00
#
_symmetry.space_group_name_H-M   'P 1'
#
loop_
_entity.id
_entity.type
_entity.pdbx_description
1 polymer ?
#
loop_
_entity_poly.entity_id
_entity_poly.type
_entity_poly.pdbx_seq_one_letter_code
_entity_poly.pdbx_strand_id
1 'polypeptide(L)'
;MQEAFGRICLHHDSKIVTQKRALMKDVEIDVMAILNDTVGTLMACAFKENSCQMGVIVGTGTNACYMEKLQNVHKLKGEWETDGLPDEMIINMEWGAFGDDGCLASVYTDYDREIDQKSINPKKHL
;
A
#
# COMPACT_ATOMS: atom_id res chain seq x y z
N MET A 1 8.75 -16.11 0.29
CA MET A 1 9.04 -14.68 0.56
C MET A 1 10.06 -14.06 -0.41
N GLN A 2 11.16 -14.72 -0.79
CA GLN A 2 12.05 -14.19 -1.84
C GLN A 2 11.32 -13.88 -3.16
N GLU A 3 10.28 -14.65 -3.50
CA GLU A 3 9.44 -14.43 -4.68
C GLU A 3 8.49 -13.22 -4.55
N ALA A 4 8.07 -12.87 -3.33
CA ALA A 4 7.13 -11.76 -3.08
C ALA A 4 7.78 -10.36 -3.24
N PHE A 5 9.12 -10.28 -3.25
CA PHE A 5 9.83 -9.06 -3.61
C PHE A 5 9.65 -8.70 -5.09
N GLY A 6 9.27 -9.66 -5.94
CA GLY A 6 9.15 -9.43 -7.37
C GLY A 6 8.08 -8.41 -7.76
N ARG A 7 7.04 -8.23 -6.92
CA ARG A 7 5.89 -7.39 -7.25
C ARG A 7 5.29 -6.68 -6.05
N ILE A 8 5.79 -5.48 -5.79
CA ILE A 8 5.20 -4.54 -4.83
C ILE A 8 4.67 -3.35 -5.64
N CYS A 9 3.36 -3.10 -5.58
CA CYS A 9 2.75 -1.98 -6.26
C CYS A 9 3.14 -0.67 -5.57
N LEU A 10 4.00 0.13 -6.20
CA LEU A 10 4.23 1.52 -5.83
C LEU A 10 3.37 2.38 -6.75
N HIS A 11 2.38 3.06 -6.18
CA HIS A 11 1.51 3.96 -6.92
C HIS A 11 2.38 5.04 -7.60
N HIS A 12 2.44 5.03 -8.93
CA HIS A 12 2.98 6.12 -9.77
C HIS A 12 4.44 6.53 -9.50
N ASP A 13 5.35 5.58 -9.30
CA ASP A 13 6.77 5.88 -9.52
C ASP A 13 7.46 4.71 -10.23
N SER A 14 7.41 4.78 -11.56
CA SER A 14 7.97 3.82 -12.53
C SER A 14 9.50 3.64 -12.43
N LYS A 15 10.15 4.06 -11.33
CA LYS A 15 11.61 4.00 -11.13
C LYS A 15 12.06 3.87 -9.66
N ILE A 16 11.45 2.98 -8.87
CA ILE A 16 12.05 2.59 -7.57
C ILE A 16 12.49 1.11 -7.58
N VAL A 17 13.16 0.75 -8.67
CA VAL A 17 14.36 -0.11 -8.61
C VAL A 17 15.55 0.76 -9.04
N THR A 18 15.64 1.98 -8.50
CA THR A 18 16.85 2.79 -8.66
C THR A 18 17.68 2.56 -7.40
N GLN A 19 18.75 1.76 -7.53
CA GLN A 19 19.84 1.65 -6.56
C GLN A 19 20.33 3.07 -6.20
N LYS A 20 19.77 3.67 -5.16
CA LYS A 20 20.30 4.91 -4.60
C LYS A 20 21.21 4.52 -3.46
N ARG A 21 22.52 4.56 -3.72
CA ARG A 21 23.54 4.49 -2.67
C ARG A 21 23.36 5.69 -1.75
N ALA A 22 23.02 5.43 -0.50
CA ALA A 22 23.00 6.47 0.54
C ALA A 22 24.35 6.41 1.28
N LEU A 23 25.13 7.49 1.20
CA LEU A 23 26.36 7.64 1.96
C LEU A 23 26.04 8.32 3.29
N MET A 24 25.95 7.54 4.36
CA MET A 24 25.96 8.09 5.72
C MET A 24 27.40 8.09 6.23
N LYS A 25 28.09 9.23 6.05
CA LYS A 25 29.45 9.64 6.48
C LYS A 25 30.61 8.60 6.46
N ASP A 26 30.41 7.35 6.84
CA ASP A 26 31.38 6.23 6.81
C ASP A 26 30.73 4.84 6.51
N VAL A 27 29.46 4.78 6.11
CA VAL A 27 28.74 3.53 5.79
C VAL A 27 28.19 3.57 4.36
N GLU A 28 28.52 2.54 3.58
CA GLU A 28 27.90 2.28 2.27
C GLU A 28 26.62 1.46 2.48
N ILE A 29 25.46 2.04 2.13
CA ILE A 29 24.16 1.38 2.22
C ILE A 29 23.61 1.22 0.80
N ASP A 30 23.28 -0.03 0.45
CA ASP A 30 22.57 -0.35 -0.79
C ASP A 30 21.06 -0.41 -0.53
N VAL A 31 20.30 0.49 -1.17
CA VAL A 31 18.85 0.58 -1.00
C VAL A 31 18.18 -0.32 -2.02
N MET A 32 17.70 -1.48 -1.56
CA MET A 32 17.10 -2.52 -2.40
C MET A 32 15.60 -2.31 -2.67
N ALA A 33 14.88 -1.67 -1.75
CA ALA A 33 13.43 -1.44 -1.87
C ALA A 33 12.99 -0.23 -1.04
N ILE A 34 11.90 0.40 -1.47
CA ILE A 34 11.13 1.37 -0.69
C ILE A 34 9.73 0.80 -0.52
N LEU A 35 9.22 0.83 0.70
CA LEU A 35 7.96 0.20 1.08
C LEU A 35 7.06 1.21 1.79
N ASN A 36 5.75 1.06 1.61
CA ASN A 36 4.77 1.63 2.53
C ASN A 36 4.82 0.86 3.87
N ASP A 37 4.53 1.55 4.97
CA ASP A 37 4.56 0.98 6.32
C ASP A 37 3.63 -0.23 6.47
N THR A 38 2.42 -0.15 5.92
CA THR A 38 1.39 -1.21 5.95
C THR A 38 1.84 -2.45 5.15
N VAL A 39 2.54 -2.23 4.03
CA VAL A 39 3.18 -3.31 3.25
C VAL A 39 4.29 -3.96 4.07
N GLY A 40 5.10 -3.15 4.76
CA GLY A 40 6.11 -3.64 5.70
C GLY A 40 5.51 -4.50 6.82
N THR A 41 4.36 -4.08 7.36
CA THR A 41 3.61 -4.86 8.37
C THR A 41 3.18 -6.23 7.84
N LEU A 42 2.59 -6.29 6.64
CA LEU A 42 2.23 -7.55 6.00
C LEU A 42 3.46 -8.44 5.80
N MET A 43 4.53 -7.90 5.22
CA MET A 43 5.75 -8.67 4.95
C MET A 43 6.40 -9.19 6.23
N ALA A 44 6.46 -8.39 7.29
CA ALA A 44 7.03 -8.83 8.56
C ALA A 44 6.25 -10.00 9.19
N CYS A 45 4.91 -10.00 9.06
CA CYS A 45 4.08 -11.10 9.53
C CYS A 45 4.20 -12.33 8.63
N ALA A 46 4.10 -12.12 7.31
CA ALA A 46 4.22 -13.18 6.30
C ALA A 46 5.57 -13.90 6.35
N PHE A 47 6.62 -13.27 6.89
CA PHE A 47 7.94 -13.88 7.04
C PHE A 47 7.94 -15.03 8.04
N LYS A 48 7.09 -14.92 9.07
CA LYS A 48 6.90 -15.95 10.09
C LYS A 48 5.76 -16.90 9.71
N GLU A 49 4.67 -16.33 9.21
CA GLU A 49 3.43 -17.04 8.92
C GLU A 49 3.04 -16.84 7.46
N ASN A 50 3.39 -17.80 6.59
CA ASN A 50 3.12 -17.71 5.14
C ASN A 50 1.62 -17.61 4.80
N SER A 51 0.72 -17.88 5.74
CA SER A 51 -0.73 -17.69 5.58
C SER A 51 -1.20 -16.26 5.80
N CYS A 52 -0.33 -15.32 6.15
CA CYS A 52 -0.69 -13.91 6.29
C CYS A 52 -0.97 -13.30 4.91
N GLN A 53 -2.17 -12.75 4.71
CA GLN A 53 -2.64 -12.22 3.41
C GLN A 53 -2.99 -10.74 3.45
N MET A 54 -3.03 -10.12 4.63
CA MET A 54 -3.43 -8.73 4.81
C MET A 54 -2.64 -8.07 5.94
N GLY A 55 -2.17 -6.85 5.69
CA GLY A 55 -1.61 -5.97 6.71
C GLY A 55 -2.58 -4.82 6.97
N VAL A 56 -2.80 -4.48 8.23
CA VAL A 56 -3.71 -3.40 8.63
C VAL A 56 -3.03 -2.54 9.68
N ILE A 57 -3.09 -1.23 9.49
CA ILE A 57 -2.71 -0.23 10.48
C ILE A 57 -3.98 0.38 11.06
N VAL A 58 -4.08 0.36 12.39
CA VAL A 58 -5.14 1.02 13.16
C VAL A 58 -4.46 1.88 14.22
N GLY A 59 -4.42 3.19 13.99
CA GLY A 59 -3.76 4.15 14.86
C GLY A 59 -4.25 5.57 14.59
N THR A 60 -3.35 6.55 14.64
CA THR A 60 -3.66 7.95 14.29
C THR A 60 -4.23 8.07 12.87
N GLY A 61 -3.76 7.22 11.96
CA GLY A 61 -4.40 6.95 10.68
C GLY A 61 -4.78 5.48 10.57
N THR A 62 -5.50 5.15 9.51
CA THR A 62 -5.79 3.76 9.14
C THR A 62 -5.43 3.49 7.69
N ASN A 63 -4.83 2.34 7.44
CA ASN A 63 -4.57 1.84 6.10
C ASN A 63 -4.60 0.31 6.11
N ALA A 64 -4.77 -0.28 4.94
CA ALA A 64 -4.60 -1.71 4.74
C ALA A 64 -3.97 -2.03 3.38
N CYS A 65 -3.26 -3.14 3.35
CA CYS A 65 -2.76 -3.76 2.13
C CYS A 65 -3.03 -5.26 2.16
N TYR A 66 -3.07 -5.89 0.99
CA TYR A 66 -3.32 -7.33 0.89
C TYR A 66 -2.65 -7.93 -0.34
N MET A 67 -2.53 -9.26 -0.37
CA MET A 67 -2.06 -10.01 -1.54
C MET A 67 -3.21 -10.21 -2.53
N GLU A 68 -3.06 -9.72 -3.76
CA GLU A 68 -4.05 -9.85 -4.83
C GLU A 68 -3.48 -10.60 -6.02
N LYS A 69 -4.32 -11.38 -6.71
CA LYS A 69 -3.98 -12.01 -7.98
C LYS A 69 -4.01 -10.98 -9.09
N LEU A 70 -2.97 -10.92 -9.90
CA LEU A 70 -2.83 -9.94 -10.99
C LEU A 70 -3.93 -10.05 -12.05
N GLN A 71 -4.55 -11.22 -12.22
CA GLN A 71 -5.74 -11.39 -13.07
C GLN A 71 -6.93 -10.50 -12.65
N ASN A 72 -7.01 -10.13 -11.37
CA ASN A 72 -8.03 -9.22 -10.82
C ASN A 72 -7.61 -7.75 -10.93
N VAL A 73 -6.33 -7.46 -11.19
CA VAL A 73 -5.78 -6.11 -11.34
C VAL A 73 -5.84 -5.68 -12.80
N HIS A 74 -7.05 -5.37 -13.27
CA HIS A 74 -7.29 -5.03 -14.69
C HIS A 74 -6.44 -3.85 -15.21
N LYS A 75 -5.96 -2.97 -14.32
CA LYS A 75 -5.09 -1.85 -14.67
C LYS A 75 -3.71 -2.28 -15.21
N LEU A 76 -3.25 -3.48 -14.88
CA LEU A 76 -1.95 -4.02 -15.29
C LEU A 76 -2.06 -5.11 -16.37
N LYS A 77 -3.26 -5.33 -16.92
CA LYS A 77 -3.49 -6.39 -17.91
C LYS A 77 -2.58 -6.19 -19.13
N GLY A 78 -1.84 -7.23 -19.51
CA GLY A 78 -0.87 -7.22 -20.61
C GLY A 78 0.54 -6.80 -20.21
N GLU A 79 0.79 -6.43 -18.95
CA GLU A 79 2.10 -5.96 -18.48
C GLU A 79 2.88 -7.02 -17.69
N TRP A 80 2.21 -8.02 -17.12
CA TRP A 80 2.82 -8.94 -16.16
C TRP A 80 2.88 -10.39 -16.67
N GLU A 81 2.09 -10.74 -17.69
CA GLU A 81 1.86 -12.11 -18.13
C GLU A 81 3.10 -12.79 -18.74
N THR A 82 4.13 -12.03 -19.11
CA THR A 82 5.32 -12.54 -19.82
C THR A 82 6.66 -12.29 -19.14
N ASP A 83 6.68 -11.68 -17.95
CA ASP A 83 7.95 -11.29 -17.30
C ASP A 83 8.55 -12.39 -16.40
N GLY A 84 7.84 -13.49 -16.18
CA GLY A 84 8.28 -14.63 -15.37
C GLY A 84 8.27 -14.40 -13.85
N LEU A 85 7.66 -13.32 -13.38
CA LEU A 85 7.49 -13.02 -11.96
C LEU A 85 6.13 -13.56 -11.45
N PRO A 86 5.94 -13.77 -10.14
CA PRO A 86 4.72 -14.38 -9.58
C PRO A 86 3.42 -13.67 -9.99
N ASP A 87 2.33 -14.41 -10.12
CA ASP A 87 1.02 -13.89 -10.56
C ASP A 87 0.24 -13.16 -9.45
N GLU A 88 0.90 -12.86 -8.33
CA GLU A 88 0.34 -12.18 -7.17
C GLU A 88 1.16 -10.94 -6.83
N MET A 89 0.50 -9.91 -6.32
CA MET A 89 1.08 -8.61 -6.00
C MET A 89 0.45 -8.05 -4.73
N ILE A 90 1.26 -7.40 -3.89
CA ILE A 90 0.73 -6.66 -2.75
C ILE A 90 0.10 -5.35 -3.24
N ILE A 91 -1.18 -5.17 -2.94
CA ILE A 91 -1.93 -3.94 -3.18
C ILE A 91 -1.99 -3.12 -1.90
N ASN A 92 -1.31 -1.97 -1.89
CA ASN A 92 -1.54 -0.94 -0.89
C ASN A 92 -2.82 -0.17 -1.28
N MET A 93 -3.86 -0.25 -0.44
CA MET A 93 -5.15 0.33 -0.78
C MET A 93 -5.22 1.84 -0.53
N GLU A 94 -4.44 2.35 0.43
CA GLU A 94 -4.60 3.72 0.95
C GLU A 94 -6.09 4.01 1.26
N TRP A 95 -6.73 3.09 1.99
CA TRP A 95 -8.19 3.04 2.11
C TRP A 95 -8.80 4.17 2.94
N GLY A 96 -7.98 5.07 3.48
CA GLY A 96 -8.45 6.20 4.27
C GLY A 96 -9.37 7.13 3.48
N ALA A 97 -9.25 7.17 2.15
CA ALA A 97 -10.11 7.95 1.26
C ALA A 97 -11.45 7.24 0.92
N PHE A 98 -11.71 6.04 1.46
CA PHE A 98 -12.94 5.32 1.20
C PHE A 98 -14.12 6.08 1.83
N GLY A 99 -15.08 6.51 0.99
CA GLY A 99 -16.21 7.35 1.41
C GLY A 99 -16.15 8.79 0.89
N ASP A 100 -15.01 9.23 0.34
CA ASP A 100 -14.84 10.59 -0.23
C ASP A 100 -15.81 10.88 -1.40
N ASP A 101 -16.28 9.83 -2.09
CA ASP A 101 -17.29 9.92 -3.14
C ASP A 101 -18.74 10.04 -2.61
N GLY A 102 -18.91 10.04 -1.29
CA GLY A 102 -20.18 10.10 -0.61
C GLY A 102 -20.88 8.75 -0.42
N CYS A 103 -20.25 7.61 -0.78
CA CYS A 103 -20.88 6.29 -0.59
C CYS A 103 -21.17 5.95 0.89
N LEU A 104 -20.47 6.60 1.83
CA LEU A 104 -20.68 6.46 3.28
C LEU A 104 -21.55 7.56 3.89
N ALA A 105 -22.12 8.47 3.09
CA ALA A 105 -22.87 9.63 3.59
C ALA A 105 -24.07 9.26 4.49
N SER A 106 -24.66 8.08 4.29
CA SER A 106 -25.76 7.56 5.12
C SER A 106 -25.32 7.08 6.50
N VAL A 107 -24.03 6.80 6.70
CA VAL A 107 -23.47 6.32 7.97
C VAL A 107 -22.96 7.49 8.82
N TYR A 108 -22.58 8.60 8.19
CA TYR A 108 -22.06 9.78 8.89
C TYR A 108 -23.12 10.47 9.75
N THR A 109 -22.71 10.82 10.96
CA THR A 109 -23.46 11.63 11.91
C THR A 109 -23.18 13.12 11.71
N ASP A 110 -23.94 13.96 12.40
CA ASP A 110 -23.68 15.40 12.39
C ASP A 110 -22.33 15.76 13.04
N TYR A 111 -21.83 14.93 13.97
CA TYR A 111 -20.52 15.10 14.57
C TYR A 111 -19.39 14.85 13.56
N ASP A 112 -19.50 13.79 12.75
CA ASP A 112 -18.52 13.48 11.70
C ASP A 112 -18.44 14.62 10.68
N ARG A 113 -19.60 15.15 10.26
CA ARG A 113 -19.68 16.30 9.35
C ARG A 113 -19.05 17.57 9.93
N GLU A 114 -19.22 17.82 11.22
CA GLU A 114 -18.60 18.96 11.89
C GLU A 114 -17.07 18.83 11.96
N ILE A 115 -16.57 17.62 12.28
CA ILE A 115 -15.14 17.31 12.30
C ILE A 115 -14.54 17.50 10.90
N ASP A 116 -15.19 16.96 9.87
CA ASP A 116 -14.75 17.08 8.47
C ASP A 116 -14.60 18.55 8.04
N GLN A 117 -15.62 19.37 8.29
CA GLN A 117 -15.64 20.79 7.92
C GLN A 117 -14.54 21.61 8.59
N LYS A 118 -14.10 21.19 9.78
CA LYS A 118 -13.04 21.86 10.55
C LYS A 118 -11.66 21.23 10.34
N SER A 119 -11.58 20.15 9.56
CA SER A 119 -10.31 19.48 9.26
C SER A 119 -9.45 20.32 8.31
N ILE A 120 -8.18 19.94 8.19
CA ILE A 120 -7.25 20.55 7.22
C ILE A 120 -7.68 20.23 5.78
N ASN A 121 -8.32 19.08 5.56
CA ASN A 121 -8.72 18.59 4.24
C ASN A 121 -10.23 18.25 4.22
N PRO A 122 -11.12 19.25 4.18
CA PRO A 122 -12.57 18.98 4.16
C PRO A 122 -12.97 18.08 2.98
N LYS A 123 -13.90 17.15 3.26
CA LYS A 123 -14.41 16.10 2.36
C LYS A 123 -13.36 15.08 1.92
N LYS A 124 -12.29 14.92 2.68
CA LYS A 124 -11.24 13.95 2.40
C LYS A 124 -10.84 13.21 3.65
N HIS A 125 -10.81 11.89 3.55
CA HIS A 125 -10.21 11.01 4.54
C HIS A 125 -10.84 11.18 5.93
N LEU A 126 -12.18 11.21 5.96
CA LEU A 126 -12.98 11.32 7.18
C LEU A 126 -13.12 9.98 7.90
#